data_AF-A0A5C6Z614-F1
#
_entry.id   AF-A0A5C6Z614-F1
#
_cell.length_a   1.000
_cell.length_b   1.000
_cell.length_c   1.000
_cell.angle_alpha   90.00
_cell.angle_beta   90.00
_cell.angle_gamma   90.00
#
_symmetry.space_group_name_H-M   'P 1'
#
loop_
_entity.id
_entity.type
_entity.pdbx_description
1 polymer ?
#
loop_
_entity_poly.entity_id
_entity_poly.type
_entity_poly.pdbx_seq_one_letter_code
_entity_poly.pdbx_strand_id
1 'polypeptide(L)'
;GMAEALARTAVELARQVVRNELSTAPELVSRVAHDAVEALLINARHVRVRVHPDDLPLVLDGAGQELRAREAQVIPDPSIARGGVKVDADICSVDASLPARWQSAVGALGQASVWEDRRSAAEVAQEARLDFRNDPTPSQYGGLPHGYQNSGDREP
;
A
#
# COMPACT_ATOMS: atom_id res chain seq x y z
N GLY A 1 4.70 -18.76 26.32
CA GLY A 1 3.85 -19.55 27.27
C GLY A 1 2.46 -19.82 26.69
N MET A 2 1.57 -20.55 27.39
CA MET A 2 0.22 -20.86 26.85
C MET A 2 -0.61 -19.59 26.53
N ALA A 3 -0.49 -18.55 27.34
CA ALA A 3 -1.12 -17.25 27.10
C ALA A 3 -0.62 -16.58 25.80
N GLU A 4 0.69 -16.65 25.53
CA GLU A 4 1.31 -16.09 24.33
C GLU A 4 0.87 -16.85 23.06
N ALA A 5 0.78 -18.18 23.13
CA ALA A 5 0.29 -18.99 22.02
C ALA A 5 -1.17 -18.68 21.70
N LEU A 6 -2.01 -18.49 22.72
CA LEU A 6 -3.40 -18.08 22.56
C LEU A 6 -3.50 -16.67 21.95
N ALA A 7 -2.73 -15.71 22.48
CA ALA A 7 -2.71 -14.34 21.97
C ALA A 7 -2.30 -14.28 20.49
N ARG A 8 -1.23 -14.99 20.11
CA ARG A 8 -0.80 -15.11 18.71
C ARG A 8 -1.91 -15.70 17.84
N THR A 9 -2.55 -16.78 18.29
CA THR A 9 -3.64 -17.41 17.52
C THR A 9 -4.84 -16.48 17.36
N ALA A 10 -5.21 -15.75 18.42
CA ALA A 10 -6.26 -14.75 18.36
C ALA A 10 -5.93 -13.61 17.37
N VAL A 11 -4.67 -13.16 17.35
CA VAL A 11 -4.18 -12.14 16.40
C VAL A 11 -4.26 -12.65 14.95
N GLU A 12 -3.89 -13.90 14.68
CA GLU A 12 -4.03 -14.47 13.33
C GLU A 12 -5.49 -14.58 12.88
N LEU A 13 -6.38 -15.02 13.77
CA LEU A 13 -7.82 -15.07 13.49
C LEU A 13 -8.42 -13.68 13.27
N ALA A 14 -8.07 -12.70 14.13
CA ALA A 14 -8.50 -11.32 13.97
C ALA A 14 -8.04 -10.74 12.63
N ARG A 15 -6.84 -11.09 12.13
CA ARG A 15 -6.36 -10.63 10.83
C ARG A 15 -7.26 -11.12 9.70
N GLN A 16 -7.69 -12.38 9.76
CA GLN A 16 -8.60 -12.96 8.78
C GLN A 16 -9.97 -12.26 8.83
N VAL A 17 -10.50 -11.98 10.02
CA VAL A 17 -11.76 -11.26 10.20
C VAL A 17 -11.67 -9.85 9.61
N VAL A 18 -10.62 -9.08 9.94
CA VAL A 18 -10.43 -7.72 9.42
C VAL A 18 -10.28 -7.74 7.89
N ARG A 19 -9.53 -8.70 7.33
CA ARG A 19 -9.41 -8.84 5.87
C ARG A 19 -10.77 -9.09 5.20
N ASN A 20 -11.62 -9.93 5.80
CA ASN A 20 -12.96 -10.19 5.31
C ASN A 20 -13.83 -8.93 5.42
N GLU A 21 -13.83 -8.27 6.58
CA GLU A 21 -14.62 -7.06 6.83
C GLU A 21 -14.29 -5.94 5.85
N LEU A 22 -13.00 -5.71 5.55
CA LEU A 22 -12.58 -4.72 4.54
C LEU A 22 -13.07 -5.03 3.11
N SER A 23 -13.39 -6.30 2.84
CA SER A 23 -13.96 -6.72 1.56
C SER A 23 -15.49 -6.67 1.55
N THR A 24 -16.14 -6.92 2.69
CA THR A 24 -17.61 -7.04 2.77
C THR A 24 -18.31 -5.80 3.28
N ALA A 25 -17.61 -4.93 4.01
CA ALA A 25 -18.11 -3.69 4.61
C ALA A 25 -17.11 -2.52 4.40
N PRO A 26 -16.78 -2.18 3.14
CA PRO A 26 -15.82 -1.13 2.84
C PRO A 26 -16.21 0.26 3.37
N GLU A 27 -17.51 0.51 3.60
CA GLU A 27 -18.06 1.76 4.12
C GLU A 27 -17.54 2.15 5.51
N LEU A 28 -16.99 1.20 6.27
CA LEU A 28 -16.38 1.44 7.58
C LEU A 28 -15.19 2.41 7.53
N VAL A 29 -14.59 2.61 6.37
CA VAL A 29 -13.55 3.62 6.14
C VAL A 29 -14.02 5.04 6.48
N SER A 30 -15.31 5.34 6.35
CA SER A 30 -15.89 6.64 6.72
C SER A 30 -15.68 6.94 8.21
N ARG A 31 -15.90 5.94 9.07
CA ARG A 31 -15.66 6.04 10.51
C ARG A 31 -14.19 6.24 10.82
N VAL A 32 -13.30 5.53 10.11
CA VAL A 32 -11.84 5.72 10.28
C VAL A 32 -11.43 7.15 9.92
N ALA A 33 -12.01 7.72 8.86
CA ALA A 33 -11.74 9.10 8.47
C ALA A 33 -12.24 10.11 9.49
N HIS A 34 -13.45 9.90 10.02
CA HIS A 34 -14.00 10.71 11.10
C HIS A 34 -13.10 10.69 12.34
N ASP A 35 -12.79 9.49 12.85
CA ASP A 35 -11.99 9.30 14.06
C ASP A 35 -10.58 9.92 13.89
N ALA A 36 -9.98 9.82 12.70
CA ALA A 36 -8.66 10.37 12.41
C ALA A 36 -8.64 11.90 12.40
N VAL A 37 -9.71 12.55 11.93
CA VAL A 37 -9.85 14.02 11.98
C VAL A 37 -10.18 14.50 13.38
N GLU A 38 -10.99 13.77 14.13
CA GLU A 38 -11.30 14.09 15.53
C GLU A 38 -10.08 14.02 16.45
N ALA A 39 -9.11 13.16 16.13
CA ALA A 39 -7.84 13.07 16.84
C ALA A 39 -6.91 14.30 16.67
N LEU A 40 -7.22 15.21 15.74
CA LEU A 40 -6.44 16.44 15.55
C LEU A 40 -6.64 17.43 16.70
N LEU A 41 -5.58 18.21 16.97
CA LEU A 41 -5.67 19.36 17.87
C LEU A 41 -6.72 20.36 17.36
N ILE A 42 -7.44 20.99 18.29
CA ILE A 42 -8.56 21.90 17.97
C ILE A 42 -8.15 23.12 17.13
N ASN A 43 -6.88 23.52 17.19
CA ASN A 43 -6.32 24.65 16.45
C ASN A 43 -5.63 24.26 15.14
N ALA A 44 -5.58 22.96 14.80
CA ALA A 44 -5.01 22.49 13.54
C ALA A 44 -5.85 22.99 12.35
N ARG A 45 -5.19 23.46 11.30
CA ARG A 45 -5.83 23.99 10.08
C ARG A 45 -5.29 23.30 8.84
N HIS A 46 -5.87 23.64 7.69
CA HIS A 46 -5.48 23.08 6.39
C HIS A 46 -5.53 21.54 6.39
N VAL A 47 -6.61 21.00 6.97
CA VAL A 47 -6.79 19.56 7.14
C VAL A 47 -6.97 18.91 5.78
N ARG A 48 -6.12 17.93 5.48
CA ARG A 48 -6.16 17.12 4.25
C ARG A 48 -6.30 15.66 4.63
N VAL A 49 -7.39 15.04 4.19
CA VAL A 49 -7.70 13.64 4.43
C VAL A 49 -7.42 12.87 3.14
N ARG A 50 -6.37 12.06 3.14
CA ARG A 50 -5.96 11.22 2.00
C ARG A 50 -6.50 9.81 2.18
N VAL A 51 -7.19 9.32 1.14
CA VAL A 51 -7.84 8.01 1.11
C VAL A 51 -7.67 7.37 -0.26
N HIS A 52 -7.86 6.05 -0.36
CA HIS A 52 -7.85 5.39 -1.65
C HIS A 52 -8.97 5.95 -2.56
N PRO A 53 -8.76 6.09 -3.89
CA PRO A 53 -9.80 6.59 -4.80
C PRO A 53 -11.13 5.83 -4.72
N ASP A 54 -11.10 4.50 -4.59
CA ASP A 54 -12.32 3.68 -4.46
C ASP A 54 -13.08 3.90 -3.14
N ASP A 55 -12.41 4.42 -2.12
CA ASP A 55 -13.00 4.66 -0.80
C ASP A 55 -13.46 6.11 -0.63
N LEU A 56 -12.99 7.02 -1.50
CA LEU A 56 -13.41 8.43 -1.52
C LEU A 56 -14.94 8.61 -1.46
N PRO A 57 -15.76 7.97 -2.33
CA PRO A 57 -17.21 8.15 -2.26
C PRO A 57 -17.79 7.68 -0.92
N LEU A 58 -17.27 6.58 -0.36
CA LEU A 58 -17.74 6.02 0.91
C LEU A 58 -17.46 6.98 2.08
N VAL A 59 -16.30 7.63 2.08
CA VAL A 59 -15.91 8.62 3.08
C VAL A 59 -16.79 9.86 2.98
N LEU A 60 -17.06 10.34 1.76
CA LEU A 60 -17.90 11.51 1.54
C LEU A 60 -19.36 11.26 1.95
N ASP A 61 -19.89 10.07 1.66
CA ASP A 61 -21.25 9.68 2.06
C ASP A 61 -21.37 9.49 3.58
N GLY A 62 -20.40 8.82 4.21
CA GLY A 62 -20.49 8.43 5.62
C GLY A 62 -19.98 9.46 6.64
N ALA A 63 -19.06 10.34 6.25
CA ALA A 63 -18.42 11.30 7.17
C ALA A 63 -18.29 12.72 6.57
N GLY A 64 -18.86 12.98 5.39
CA GLY A 64 -18.66 14.24 4.68
C GLY A 64 -19.15 15.49 5.44
N GLN A 65 -20.14 15.36 6.32
CA GLN A 65 -20.63 16.50 7.11
C GLN A 65 -19.65 16.90 8.20
N GLU A 66 -19.13 15.93 8.93
CA GLU A 66 -18.17 16.09 10.02
C GLU A 66 -16.83 16.60 9.46
N LEU A 67 -16.39 16.03 8.33
CA LEU A 67 -15.19 16.49 7.64
C LEU A 67 -15.32 17.95 7.16
N ARG A 68 -16.49 18.33 6.62
CA ARG A 68 -16.76 19.73 6.24
C ARG A 68 -16.77 20.68 7.43
N ALA A 69 -17.26 20.25 8.59
CA ALA A 69 -17.24 21.06 9.82
C ALA A 69 -15.81 21.38 10.30
N ARG A 70 -14.83 20.55 9.93
CA ARG A 70 -13.39 20.75 10.17
C ARG A 70 -12.65 21.40 9.00
N GLU A 71 -13.40 21.91 8.00
CA GLU A 71 -12.85 22.45 6.75
C GLU A 71 -11.88 21.47 6.05
N ALA A 72 -12.09 20.17 6.24
CA ALA A 72 -11.19 19.15 5.75
C ALA A 72 -11.39 18.90 4.25
N GLN A 73 -10.28 18.92 3.51
CA GLN A 73 -10.27 18.53 2.11
C GLN A 73 -10.00 17.02 2.00
N VAL A 74 -10.94 16.27 1.41
CA VAL A 74 -10.75 14.84 1.13
C VAL A 74 -10.11 14.68 -0.25
N ILE A 75 -8.97 13.97 -0.31
CA ILE A 75 -8.11 13.85 -1.48
C ILE A 75 -7.94 12.37 -1.84
N PRO A 76 -8.24 11.95 -3.08
CA PRO A 76 -7.92 10.60 -3.54
C PRO A 76 -6.41 10.45 -3.72
N ASP A 77 -5.84 9.40 -3.12
CA ASP A 77 -4.41 9.08 -3.16
C ASP A 77 -4.25 7.56 -3.41
N PRO A 78 -3.87 7.15 -4.64
CA PRO A 78 -3.66 5.74 -4.97
C PRO A 78 -2.58 5.06 -4.13
N SER A 79 -1.66 5.80 -3.49
CA SER A 79 -0.63 5.22 -2.61
C SER A 79 -1.19 4.71 -1.28
N ILE A 80 -2.39 5.15 -0.89
CA ILE A 80 -3.08 4.68 0.31
C ILE A 80 -3.79 3.35 -0.01
N ALA A 81 -3.60 2.32 0.81
CA ALA A 81 -4.34 1.07 0.67
C ALA A 81 -5.82 1.26 1.01
N ARG A 82 -6.70 0.46 0.40
CA ARG A 82 -8.13 0.48 0.71
C ARG A 82 -8.39 0.25 2.21
N GLY A 83 -9.31 1.01 2.79
CA GLY A 83 -9.60 1.04 4.23
C GLY A 83 -8.58 1.81 5.08
N GLY A 84 -7.54 2.38 4.47
CA GLY A 84 -6.58 3.26 5.12
C GLY A 84 -6.95 4.73 4.97
N VAL A 85 -6.60 5.53 5.98
CA VAL A 85 -6.74 6.99 5.96
C VAL A 85 -5.44 7.63 6.46
N LYS A 86 -4.98 8.69 5.81
CA LYS A 86 -3.94 9.58 6.35
C LYS A 86 -4.47 10.99 6.45
N VAL A 87 -4.25 11.65 7.57
CA VAL A 87 -4.68 13.03 7.79
C VAL A 87 -3.46 13.89 8.02
N ASP A 88 -3.32 14.94 7.23
CA ASP A 88 -2.25 15.92 7.34
C ASP A 88 -2.86 17.30 7.64
N ALA A 89 -2.31 17.99 8.64
CA ALA A 89 -2.64 19.37 8.97
C ALA A 89 -1.35 20.22 9.04
N ASP A 90 -1.48 21.51 9.31
CA ASP A 90 -0.36 22.45 9.40
C ASP A 90 0.65 22.12 10.52
N ILE A 91 0.18 21.60 11.66
CA ILE A 91 1.00 21.35 12.86
C ILE A 91 1.07 19.89 13.29
N CYS A 92 0.34 18.99 12.63
CA CYS A 92 0.30 17.58 12.99
C CYS A 92 -0.17 16.70 11.84
N SER A 93 0.04 15.39 12.00
CA SER A 93 -0.44 14.37 11.08
C SER A 93 -0.93 13.16 11.87
N VAL A 94 -1.96 12.48 11.37
CA VAL A 94 -2.49 11.23 11.92
C VAL A 94 -2.37 10.14 10.84
N ASP A 95 -1.63 9.08 11.16
CA ASP A 95 -1.56 7.88 10.33
C ASP A 95 -2.60 6.87 10.84
N ALA A 96 -3.78 6.87 10.21
CA ALA A 96 -4.84 5.91 10.44
C ALA A 96 -4.84 4.83 9.33
N SER A 97 -3.68 4.55 8.74
CA SER A 97 -3.52 3.42 7.83
C SER A 97 -3.80 2.11 8.55
N LEU A 98 -4.21 1.12 7.76
CA LEU A 98 -4.52 -0.21 8.28
C LEU A 98 -3.34 -0.86 9.02
N PRO A 99 -2.07 -0.77 8.54
CA PRO A 99 -0.92 -1.22 9.32
C PRO A 99 -0.74 -0.51 10.65
N ALA A 100 -0.87 0.83 10.70
CA ALA A 100 -0.71 1.59 11.94
C ALA A 100 -1.79 1.21 12.96
N ARG A 101 -3.05 1.11 12.52
CA ARG A 101 -4.18 0.69 13.35
C ARG A 101 -4.01 -0.74 13.88
N TRP A 102 -3.57 -1.65 13.01
CA TRP A 102 -3.29 -3.05 13.39
C TRP A 102 -2.18 -3.13 14.44
N GLN A 103 -1.07 -2.42 14.23
CA GLN A 103 0.05 -2.40 15.16
C GLN A 103 -0.35 -1.86 16.53
N SER A 104 -1.16 -0.80 16.57
CA SER A 104 -1.70 -0.25 17.82
C SER A 104 -2.58 -1.28 18.56
N ALA A 105 -3.52 -1.91 17.86
CA ALA A 105 -4.45 -2.89 18.45
C ALA A 105 -3.72 -4.15 18.96
N VAL A 106 -2.78 -4.69 18.18
CA VAL A 106 -2.02 -5.88 18.55
C VAL A 106 -0.98 -5.58 19.64
N GLY A 107 -0.40 -4.38 19.63
CA GLY A 107 0.51 -3.92 20.69
C GLY A 107 -0.16 -3.86 22.06
N ALA A 108 -1.44 -3.50 22.13
CA ALA A 108 -2.22 -3.54 23.37
C ALA A 108 -2.35 -4.96 23.97
N LEU A 109 -2.18 -6.01 23.15
CA LEU A 109 -2.16 -7.42 23.57
C LEU A 109 -0.75 -7.93 23.91
N GLY A 110 0.27 -7.05 23.87
CA GLY A 110 1.67 -7.43 24.06
C GLY A 110 2.21 -8.31 22.94
N GLN A 111 1.59 -8.26 21.76
CA GLN A 111 1.97 -9.03 20.58
C GLN A 111 2.65 -8.12 19.54
N ALA A 112 3.48 -8.71 18.69
CA ALA A 112 4.05 -8.03 17.53
C ALA A 112 3.56 -8.72 16.26
N SER A 113 2.82 -8.00 15.43
CA SER A 113 2.31 -8.49 14.15
C SER A 113 2.29 -7.36 13.14
N VAL A 114 2.79 -7.64 11.95
CA VAL A 114 2.75 -6.71 10.82
C VAL A 114 1.50 -6.98 10.01
N TRP A 115 0.82 -5.91 9.59
CA TRP A 115 -0.22 -6.02 8.59
C TRP A 115 0.43 -6.11 7.20
N GLU A 116 0.28 -7.23 6.52
CA GLU A 116 0.69 -7.38 5.13
C GLU A 116 -0.43 -6.89 4.22
N ASP A 117 -0.20 -5.76 3.56
CA ASP A 117 -1.10 -5.28 2.52
C ASP A 117 -0.94 -6.14 1.26
N ARG A 118 -2.06 -6.43 0.59
CA ARG A 118 -2.09 -7.17 -0.68
C ARG A 118 -1.25 -6.48 -1.77
N ARG A 119 -0.92 -5.20 -1.59
CA ARG A 119 -0.10 -4.39 -2.49
C ARG A 119 1.40 -4.68 -2.39
N SER A 120 1.94 -5.04 -1.22
CA SER A 120 3.35 -5.40 -1.09
C SER A 120 3.70 -6.61 -1.96
N ALA A 121 2.83 -7.61 -2.06
CA ALA A 121 3.08 -8.76 -2.93
C ALA A 121 2.94 -8.43 -4.43
N ALA A 122 2.01 -7.54 -4.81
CA ALA A 122 1.75 -7.21 -6.21
C ALA A 122 2.76 -6.20 -6.79
N GLU A 123 3.15 -5.18 -6.02
CA GLU A 123 4.17 -4.20 -6.42
C GLU A 123 5.57 -4.80 -6.36
N VAL A 124 5.92 -5.58 -5.33
CA VAL A 124 7.20 -6.32 -5.29
C VAL A 124 7.25 -7.36 -6.41
N ALA A 125 6.14 -8.03 -6.73
CA ALA A 125 6.11 -8.94 -7.88
C ALA A 125 6.16 -8.19 -9.22
N GLN A 126 5.60 -6.99 -9.34
CA GLN A 126 5.66 -6.16 -10.55
C GLN A 126 7.07 -5.60 -10.75
N GLU A 127 7.70 -5.10 -9.69
CA GLU A 127 9.07 -4.58 -9.65
C GLU A 127 10.08 -5.70 -9.90
N ALA A 128 9.95 -6.86 -9.23
CA ALA A 128 10.77 -8.03 -9.52
C ALA A 128 10.57 -8.60 -10.95
N ARG A 129 9.37 -8.46 -11.52
CA ARG A 129 9.11 -8.81 -12.94
C ARG A 129 9.76 -7.81 -13.90
N LEU A 130 9.83 -6.54 -13.53
CA LEU A 130 10.49 -5.50 -14.33
C LEU A 130 12.02 -5.65 -14.25
N ASP A 131 12.56 -6.01 -13.08
CA ASP A 131 13.97 -6.29 -12.87
C ASP A 131 14.44 -7.53 -13.67
N PHE A 132 13.65 -8.61 -13.71
CA PHE A 132 14.00 -9.82 -14.46
C PHE A 132 13.96 -9.62 -15.98
N ARG A 133 13.17 -8.67 -16.49
CA ARG A 133 13.07 -8.40 -17.93
C ARG A 133 14.27 -7.60 -18.48
N ASN A 134 15.12 -7.08 -17.59
CA ASN A 134 16.20 -6.16 -17.93
C ASN A 134 17.61 -6.77 -17.79
N ASP A 135 17.72 -8.10 -17.72
CA ASP A 135 19.05 -8.74 -17.79
C ASP A 135 19.63 -8.47 -19.20
N PRO A 136 20.73 -7.69 -19.33
CA PRO A 136 21.36 -7.52 -20.63
C PRO A 136 21.91 -8.88 -21.05
N THR A 137 21.34 -9.46 -22.12
CA THR A 137 21.88 -10.66 -22.75
C THR A 137 23.40 -10.51 -22.90
N PRO A 138 24.22 -11.38 -22.27
CA PRO A 138 25.65 -11.33 -22.47
C PRO A 138 25.94 -11.45 -23.97
N SER A 139 26.60 -10.42 -24.49
CA SER A 139 27.17 -10.37 -25.84
C SER A 139 27.72 -11.73 -26.26
N GLN A 140 27.11 -12.32 -27.28
CA GLN A 140 27.50 -13.61 -27.81
C GLN A 140 28.67 -13.39 -28.78
N TYR A 141 29.88 -13.58 -28.27
CA TYR A 141 31.00 -14.01 -29.10
C TYR A 141 30.56 -15.21 -29.98
N GLY A 142 30.67 -15.10 -31.31
CA GLY A 142 30.60 -16.27 -32.18
C GLY A 142 30.17 -16.01 -33.62
N GLY A 143 31.12 -15.70 -34.51
CA GLY A 143 30.89 -15.69 -35.95
C GLY A 143 32.14 -15.45 -36.79
N LEU A 144 33.04 -16.44 -36.85
CA LEU A 144 34.06 -16.58 -37.92
C LEU A 144 33.66 -17.76 -38.82
N PRO A 145 34.23 -17.95 -40.03
CA PRO A 145 34.49 -16.99 -41.11
C PRO A 145 33.85 -17.47 -42.44
N HIS A 146 33.42 -16.57 -43.33
CA HIS A 146 32.93 -16.95 -44.66
C HIS A 146 34.01 -16.74 -45.75
N GLY A 147 34.57 -17.86 -46.22
CA GLY A 147 34.82 -18.15 -47.64
C GLY A 147 36.00 -17.47 -48.34
N TYR A 148 37.15 -18.17 -48.38
CA TYR A 148 38.06 -18.10 -49.54
C TYR A 148 37.41 -18.82 -50.72
N GLN A 149 37.19 -18.13 -51.84
CA GLN A 149 37.08 -18.74 -53.16
C GLN A 149 38.18 -18.16 -54.05
N ASN A 150 39.10 -19.03 -54.41
CA ASN A 150 40.17 -18.83 -55.38
C ASN A 150 39.64 -19.22 -56.76
N SER A 151 39.80 -18.35 -57.76
CA SER A 151 40.08 -18.77 -59.14
C SER A 151 40.25 -17.54 -60.05
N GLY A 152 41.44 -17.34 -60.59
CA GLY A 152 41.63 -16.43 -61.72
C GLY A 152 43.06 -15.99 -62.00
N ASP A 153 43.98 -16.94 -62.22
CA ASP A 153 45.21 -16.66 -62.97
C ASP A 153 44.88 -16.07 -64.34
N ARG A 154 45.50 -14.93 -64.69
CA ARG A 154 46.13 -14.68 -66.00
C ARG A 154 46.95 -13.39 -65.99
N GLU A 155 48.26 -13.58 -65.81
CA GLU A 155 49.33 -12.81 -66.47
C GLU A 155 49.18 -12.88 -68.01
N PRO A 156 49.78 -11.97 -68.80
CA PRO A 156 51.13 -11.41 -68.64
C PRO A 156 51.26 -9.88 -68.61
#